data_AF-A0AAU2FWU1-F1
#
_entry.id   AF-A0AAU2FWU1-F1
#
_cell.length_a   1.000
_cell.length_b   1.000
_cell.length_c   1.000
_cell.angle_alpha   90.00
_cell.angle_beta   90.00
_cell.angle_gamma   90.00
#
_symmetry.space_group_name_H-M   'P 1'
#
loop_
_entity.id
_entity.type
_entity.pdbx_description
1 polymer ?
#
loop_
_entity_poly.entity_id
_entity_poly.type
_entity_poly.pdbx_seq_one_letter_code
_entity_poly.pdbx_strand_id
1 'polypeptide(L)'
;MDAPIPGSGYTVRWEATESLPTQDVGKLVDGSGLGGVEVRFFLVQQHVTSSKAYDWDHLALLWQEYLAYEGWIPWRLHPPRKRLQWEKDGVARLKELGAPVFLGYGYGEGQAKLSGEVEFGARFVLPPSTELKEAAEVLSRVAVIGSRMAQHATQPQAKEAVIALIDGESHGSGDAGVDG
;
A
#
# COMPACT_ATOMS: atom_id res chain seq x y z
N MET A 1 10.84 -8.19 0.51
CA MET A 1 11.69 -7.26 -0.27
C MET A 1 11.11 -5.89 -0.05
N ASP A 2 11.94 -4.94 0.34
CA ASP A 2 11.54 -3.56 0.65
C ASP A 2 12.27 -2.62 -0.31
N ALA A 3 11.51 -1.78 -1.01
CA ALA A 3 12.05 -0.79 -1.92
C ALA A 3 11.45 0.60 -1.61
N PRO A 4 12.24 1.55 -1.10
CA PRO A 4 11.74 2.87 -0.73
C PRO A 4 11.28 3.65 -1.97
N ILE A 5 10.17 4.38 -1.84
CA ILE A 5 9.74 5.38 -2.83
C ILE A 5 10.40 6.71 -2.47
N PRO A 6 11.34 7.23 -3.27
CA PRO A 6 12.07 8.46 -2.94
C PRO A 6 11.14 9.63 -2.63
N GLY A 7 11.47 10.40 -1.58
CA GLY A 7 10.75 11.62 -1.19
C GLY A 7 9.37 11.42 -0.53
N SER A 8 8.89 10.18 -0.40
CA SER A 8 7.51 9.93 0.07
C SER A 8 7.38 9.57 1.56
N GLY A 9 8.45 9.07 2.19
CA GLY A 9 8.36 8.44 3.52
C GLY A 9 7.72 7.04 3.51
N TYR A 10 7.50 6.48 2.31
CA TYR A 10 6.91 5.17 2.08
C TYR A 10 7.88 4.21 1.39
N THR A 11 7.65 2.92 1.63
CA THR A 11 8.34 1.79 1.01
C THR A 11 7.32 0.85 0.39
N VAL A 12 7.59 0.38 -0.83
CA VAL A 12 6.87 -0.76 -1.39
C VAL A 12 7.49 -2.03 -0.85
N ARG A 13 6.69 -2.86 -0.18
CA ARG A 13 7.07 -4.16 0.34
C ARG A 13 6.35 -5.25 -0.44
N TRP A 14 7.10 -6.23 -0.93
CA TRP A 14 6.52 -7.48 -1.43
C TRP A 14 7.18 -8.68 -0.77
N GLU A 15 6.36 -9.64 -0.39
CA GLU A 15 6.77 -10.79 0.39
C GLU A 15 6.15 -12.04 -0.18
N ALA A 16 6.88 -13.15 -0.06
CA ALA A 16 6.38 -14.48 -0.32
C ALA A 16 6.59 -15.32 0.94
N THR A 17 5.51 -15.85 1.49
CA THR A 17 5.53 -16.65 2.71
C THR A 17 4.84 -17.97 2.46
N GLU A 18 5.46 -19.05 2.89
CA GLU A 18 4.83 -20.36 2.96
C GLU A 18 4.45 -20.66 4.42
N SER A 19 3.18 -21.00 4.64
CA SER A 19 2.61 -21.14 5.98
C SER A 19 2.81 -22.53 6.58
N LEU A 20 3.50 -23.45 5.90
CA LEU A 20 3.71 -24.81 6.38
C LEU A 20 5.05 -24.90 7.12
N PRO A 21 5.05 -25.16 8.44
CA PRO A 21 6.27 -25.47 9.16
C PRO A 21 6.95 -26.70 8.54
N THR A 22 8.25 -26.63 8.26
CA THR A 22 9.02 -27.71 7.60
C THR A 22 8.86 -29.06 8.31
N GLN A 23 8.71 -29.04 9.64
CA GLN A 23 8.48 -30.20 10.50
C GLN A 23 7.16 -30.95 10.23
N ASP A 24 6.19 -30.30 9.60
CA ASP A 24 4.87 -30.87 9.29
C ASP A 24 4.75 -31.35 7.84
N VAL A 25 5.74 -31.05 6.99
CA VAL A 25 5.79 -31.49 5.57
C VAL A 25 5.78 -33.02 5.46
N GLY A 26 6.58 -33.71 6.28
CA GLY A 26 6.66 -35.18 6.27
C GLY A 26 5.43 -35.89 6.85
N LYS A 27 4.49 -35.14 7.45
CA LYS A 27 3.23 -35.68 7.99
C LYS A 27 2.08 -35.59 6.99
N LEU A 28 2.27 -34.89 5.87
CA LEU A 28 1.29 -34.80 4.79
C LEU A 28 1.46 -36.01 3.87
N VAL A 29 0.52 -36.94 3.95
CA VAL A 29 0.55 -38.21 3.21
C VAL A 29 0.26 -38.00 1.71
N ASP A 30 -0.39 -36.89 1.34
CA ASP A 30 -0.99 -36.71 0.00
C ASP A 30 -0.94 -35.25 -0.51
N GLY A 31 -0.22 -34.35 0.16
CA GLY A 31 -0.25 -32.90 -0.15
C GLY A 31 -1.56 -32.18 0.22
N SER A 32 -2.58 -32.92 0.67
CA SER A 32 -3.84 -32.39 1.23
C SER A 32 -3.58 -31.68 2.57
N GLY A 33 -3.18 -30.42 2.51
CA GLY A 33 -2.78 -29.61 3.66
C GLY A 33 -1.75 -28.54 3.33
N LEU A 34 -1.16 -28.59 2.13
CA LEU A 34 -0.34 -27.51 1.60
C LEU A 34 -1.21 -26.27 1.37
N GLY A 35 -0.83 -25.12 1.93
CA GLY A 35 -1.55 -23.86 1.79
C GLY A 35 -1.19 -23.05 0.54
N GLY A 36 -0.10 -23.43 -0.14
CA GLY A 36 0.51 -22.66 -1.22
C GLY A 36 1.33 -21.47 -0.71
N VAL A 37 2.00 -20.79 -1.64
CA VAL A 37 2.80 -19.59 -1.35
C VAL A 37 1.88 -18.38 -1.30
N GLU A 38 1.80 -17.72 -0.15
CA GLU A 38 1.12 -16.44 -0.02
C GLU A 38 2.06 -15.32 -0.46
N VAL A 39 1.61 -14.51 -1.41
CA VAL A 39 2.33 -13.33 -1.88
C VAL A 39 1.57 -12.08 -1.45
N ARG A 40 2.29 -11.10 -0.94
CA ARG A 40 1.74 -9.83 -0.44
C ARG A 40 2.40 -8.66 -1.15
N PHE A 41 1.62 -7.61 -1.39
CA PHE A 41 2.08 -6.28 -1.80
C PHE A 41 1.57 -5.26 -0.80
N PHE A 42 2.47 -4.48 -0.22
CA PHE A 42 2.16 -3.45 0.75
C PHE A 42 2.82 -2.14 0.39
N LEU A 43 2.10 -1.06 0.66
CA LEU A 43 2.69 0.25 0.86
C LEU A 43 2.90 0.43 2.37
N VAL A 44 4.15 0.70 2.76
CA VAL A 44 4.60 0.73 4.14
C VAL A 44 5.02 2.16 4.49
N GLN A 45 4.36 2.77 5.47
CA GLN A 45 4.78 4.02 6.08
C GLN A 45 5.72 3.71 7.24
N GLN A 46 6.90 4.31 7.26
CA GLN A 46 7.91 4.07 8.29
C GLN A 46 8.05 5.26 9.24
N HIS A 47 8.63 5.00 10.42
CA HIS A 47 8.89 6.00 11.45
C HIS A 47 7.64 6.73 11.98
N VAL A 48 6.53 6.00 12.08
CA VAL A 48 5.24 6.54 12.55
C VAL A 48 4.80 5.90 13.86
N THR A 49 4.07 6.65 14.68
CA THR A 49 3.53 6.17 15.97
C THR A 49 2.04 5.82 15.90
N SER A 50 1.38 6.11 14.77
CA SER A 50 -0.04 5.87 14.55
C SER A 50 -0.37 5.66 13.07
N SER A 51 -1.44 4.92 12.78
CA SER A 51 -1.98 4.75 11.41
C SER A 51 -2.91 5.87 10.96
N LYS A 52 -3.18 6.87 11.82
CA LYS A 52 -4.12 7.97 11.50
C LYS A 52 -3.72 8.80 10.28
N ALA A 53 -2.43 9.00 10.08
CA ALA A 53 -1.88 9.81 8.99
C ALA A 53 -1.47 8.97 7.76
N TYR A 54 -1.93 7.72 7.69
CA TYR A 54 -1.65 6.87 6.54
C TYR A 54 -2.34 7.42 5.28
N ASP A 55 -1.58 7.57 4.20
CA ASP A 55 -2.03 8.05 2.91
C ASP A 55 -2.73 6.93 2.11
N TRP A 56 -4.05 6.86 2.26
CA TRP A 56 -4.91 5.92 1.55
C TRP A 56 -5.02 6.25 0.05
N ASP A 57 -4.87 7.52 -0.33
CA ASP A 57 -4.96 7.97 -1.71
C ASP A 57 -3.70 7.54 -2.48
N HIS A 58 -2.52 7.61 -1.85
CA HIS A 58 -1.27 7.08 -2.42
C HIS A 58 -1.34 5.57 -2.63
N LEU A 59 -1.93 4.82 -1.69
CA LEU A 59 -2.16 3.38 -1.88
C LEU A 59 -3.07 3.10 -3.07
N ALA A 60 -4.17 3.86 -3.23
CA ALA A 60 -5.08 3.72 -4.36
C ALA A 60 -4.40 4.06 -5.69
N LEU A 61 -3.58 5.12 -5.72
CA LEU A 61 -2.83 5.54 -6.91
C LEU A 61 -1.89 4.43 -7.39
N LEU A 62 -1.03 3.93 -6.50
CA LEU A 62 -0.09 2.87 -6.86
C LEU A 62 -0.80 1.59 -7.29
N TRP A 63 -1.93 1.27 -6.66
CA TRP A 63 -2.76 0.16 -7.11
C TRP A 63 -3.25 0.36 -8.55
N GLN A 64 -3.83 1.52 -8.83
CA GLN A 64 -4.44 1.83 -10.12
C GLN A 64 -3.40 1.81 -11.24
N GLU A 65 -2.21 2.35 -11.00
CA GLU A 65 -1.16 2.46 -12.01
C GLU A 65 -0.46 1.13 -12.31
N TYR A 66 -0.24 0.28 -11.30
CA TYR A 66 0.68 -0.84 -11.42
C TYR A 66 0.04 -2.22 -11.24
N LEU A 67 -1.12 -2.32 -10.59
CA LEU A 67 -1.72 -3.61 -10.22
C LEU A 67 -3.11 -3.84 -10.82
N ALA A 68 -3.88 -2.78 -11.10
CA ALA A 68 -5.27 -2.91 -11.55
C ALA A 68 -5.44 -3.68 -12.86
N TYR A 69 -4.44 -3.65 -13.75
CA TYR A 69 -4.47 -4.32 -15.05
C TYR A 69 -3.79 -5.70 -15.05
N GLU A 70 -3.23 -6.14 -13.91
CA GLU A 70 -2.54 -7.41 -13.78
C GLU A 70 -3.53 -8.57 -13.55
N GLY A 71 -4.34 -8.87 -14.57
CA GLY A 71 -5.45 -9.85 -14.50
C GLY A 71 -5.03 -11.31 -14.27
N TRP A 72 -3.73 -11.60 -14.29
CA TRP A 72 -3.20 -12.92 -13.96
C TRP A 72 -3.08 -13.15 -12.44
N ILE A 73 -3.20 -12.10 -11.62
CA ILE A 73 -3.04 -12.20 -10.16
C ILE A 73 -4.36 -12.66 -9.52
N PRO A 74 -4.40 -13.82 -8.85
CA PRO A 74 -5.62 -14.34 -8.23
C PRO A 74 -5.85 -13.73 -6.83
N TRP A 75 -6.18 -12.44 -6.79
CA TRP A 75 -6.35 -11.70 -5.53
C TRP A 75 -7.29 -12.37 -4.54
N ARG A 76 -6.96 -12.32 -3.25
CA ARG A 76 -7.85 -12.76 -2.16
C ARG A 76 -8.95 -11.72 -1.97
N LEU A 77 -10.15 -12.00 -2.48
CA LEU A 77 -11.27 -11.05 -2.57
C LEU A 77 -11.96 -10.66 -1.24
N HIS A 78 -11.42 -11.06 -0.08
CA HIS A 78 -12.06 -10.77 1.20
C HIS A 78 -11.78 -9.33 1.63
N PRO A 79 -12.80 -8.56 2.05
CA PRO A 79 -12.60 -7.20 2.50
C PRO A 79 -11.81 -7.14 3.82
N PRO A 80 -10.93 -6.15 4.00
CA PRO A 80 -10.17 -6.00 5.23
C PRO A 80 -11.09 -5.65 6.41
N ARG A 81 -10.90 -6.35 7.53
CA ARG A 81 -11.65 -6.10 8.77
C ARG A 81 -10.86 -5.14 9.67
N LYS A 82 -11.21 -3.86 9.65
CA LYS A 82 -10.59 -2.83 10.51
C LYS A 82 -11.37 -2.61 11.78
N ARG A 83 -10.65 -2.44 12.90
CA ARG A 83 -11.26 -2.20 14.21
C ARG A 83 -11.44 -0.70 14.48
N LEU A 84 -10.41 0.09 14.15
CA LEU A 84 -10.34 1.53 14.44
C LEU A 84 -11.09 2.34 13.38
N GLN A 85 -11.69 3.46 13.79
CA GLN A 85 -12.57 4.22 12.92
C GLN A 85 -11.82 4.82 11.72
N TRP A 86 -10.68 5.48 11.93
CA TRP A 86 -9.90 6.08 10.83
C TRP A 86 -9.38 5.05 9.80
N GLU A 87 -9.15 3.80 10.21
CA GLU A 87 -8.79 2.73 9.27
C GLU A 87 -10.01 2.24 8.48
N LYS A 88 -11.21 2.23 9.09
CA LYS A 88 -12.46 1.98 8.37
C LYS A 88 -12.76 3.11 7.38
N ASP A 89 -12.54 4.34 7.79
CA ASP A 89 -12.72 5.53 6.94
C ASP A 89 -11.74 5.48 5.76
N GLY A 90 -10.49 5.09 5.99
CA GLY A 90 -9.52 4.84 4.94
C GLY A 90 -9.90 3.73 3.95
N VAL A 91 -10.45 2.61 4.44
CA VAL A 91 -11.00 1.56 3.56
C VAL A 91 -12.23 2.05 2.79
N ALA A 92 -13.09 2.87 3.41
CA ALA A 92 -14.21 3.51 2.71
C ALA A 92 -13.72 4.46 1.62
N ARG A 93 -12.66 5.25 1.90
CA ARG A 93 -11.99 6.12 0.93
C ARG A 93 -11.45 5.35 -0.27
N LEU A 94 -10.80 4.21 -0.06
CA LEU A 94 -10.35 3.34 -1.17
C LEU A 94 -11.51 2.95 -2.09
N LYS A 95 -12.68 2.60 -1.51
CA LYS A 95 -13.87 2.27 -2.29
C LYS A 95 -14.40 3.46 -3.10
N GLU A 96 -14.40 4.66 -2.53
CA GLU A 96 -14.79 5.89 -3.25
C GLU A 96 -13.86 6.18 -4.44
N LEU A 97 -12.58 5.85 -4.31
CA LEU A 97 -11.57 5.96 -5.37
C LEU A 97 -11.65 4.83 -6.42
N GLY A 98 -12.63 3.93 -6.31
CA GLY A 98 -12.80 2.82 -7.26
C GLY A 98 -11.83 1.65 -7.05
N ALA A 99 -11.09 1.62 -5.94
CA ALA A 99 -10.20 0.51 -5.62
C ALA A 99 -10.99 -0.77 -5.31
N PRO A 100 -10.41 -1.96 -5.53
CA PRO A 100 -11.13 -3.21 -5.29
C PRO A 100 -11.37 -3.45 -3.81
N VAL A 101 -12.43 -4.21 -3.51
CA VAL A 101 -12.93 -4.44 -2.15
C VAL A 101 -11.93 -5.09 -1.19
N PHE A 102 -10.90 -5.75 -1.71
CA PHE A 102 -9.88 -6.43 -0.92
C PHE A 102 -8.65 -5.56 -0.61
N LEU A 103 -8.52 -4.39 -1.24
CA LEU A 103 -7.41 -3.48 -0.99
C LEU A 103 -7.52 -2.86 0.41
N GLY A 104 -6.39 -2.66 1.07
CA GLY A 104 -6.31 -2.18 2.45
C GLY A 104 -6.09 -3.31 3.48
N TYR A 105 -5.80 -4.53 3.04
CA TYR A 105 -5.32 -5.61 3.91
C TYR A 105 -3.96 -5.25 4.51
N GLY A 106 -3.70 -5.60 5.76
CA GLY A 106 -2.42 -5.31 6.45
C GLY A 106 -2.60 -4.77 7.87
N TYR A 107 -1.51 -4.28 8.46
CA TYR A 107 -1.42 -3.91 9.88
C TYR A 107 -1.23 -2.41 10.06
N GLY A 108 -2.07 -1.82 10.92
CA GLY A 108 -2.09 -0.38 11.19
C GLY A 108 -1.59 0.00 12.57
N GLU A 109 -2.47 0.58 13.38
CA GLU A 109 -2.13 1.21 14.66
C GLU A 109 -1.33 0.31 15.63
N GLY A 110 -1.67 -0.99 15.68
CA GLY A 110 -0.94 -1.95 16.50
C GLY A 110 0.51 -2.12 16.05
N GLN A 111 0.74 -2.20 14.74
CA GLN A 111 2.08 -2.32 14.16
C GLN A 111 2.88 -1.03 14.33
N ALA A 112 2.23 0.12 14.20
CA ALA A 112 2.86 1.43 14.40
C ALA A 112 3.46 1.53 15.81
N LYS A 113 2.73 1.07 16.82
CA LYS A 113 3.19 1.07 18.23
C LYS A 113 4.29 0.06 18.51
N LEU A 114 4.30 -1.07 17.81
CA LEU A 114 5.26 -2.15 18.03
C LEU A 114 6.58 -1.95 17.30
N SER A 115 6.53 -1.41 16.08
CA SER A 115 7.67 -1.41 15.15
C SER A 115 7.94 -0.05 14.50
N GLY A 116 7.04 0.92 14.67
CA GLY A 116 7.11 2.19 13.95
C GLY A 116 6.64 2.12 12.50
N GLU A 117 6.00 1.03 12.08
CA GLU A 117 5.53 0.82 10.71
C GLU A 117 3.99 0.70 10.62
N VAL A 118 3.44 1.16 9.51
CA VAL A 118 2.04 0.93 9.10
C VAL A 118 2.08 0.38 7.68
N GLU A 119 1.41 -0.74 7.43
CA GLU A 119 1.42 -1.39 6.12
C GLU A 119 0.02 -1.78 5.67
N PHE A 120 -0.37 -1.35 4.48
CA PHE A 120 -1.62 -1.74 3.84
C PHE A 120 -1.44 -2.02 2.35
N GLY A 121 -2.25 -2.93 1.82
CA GLY A 121 -2.19 -3.36 0.44
C GLY A 121 -3.08 -4.57 0.17
N ALA A 122 -2.56 -5.56 -0.56
CA ALA A 122 -3.32 -6.71 -1.02
C ALA A 122 -2.46 -7.98 -1.01
N ARG A 123 -3.12 -9.14 -1.06
CA ARG A 123 -2.46 -10.45 -1.10
C ARG A 123 -3.16 -11.43 -2.04
N PHE A 124 -2.41 -12.40 -2.51
CA PHE A 124 -2.90 -13.56 -3.25
C PHE A 124 -2.16 -14.81 -2.81
N VAL A 125 -2.69 -15.98 -3.17
CA VAL A 125 -2.07 -17.26 -2.82
C VAL A 125 -1.95 -18.08 -4.08
N LEU A 126 -0.74 -18.55 -4.37
CA LEU A 126 -0.51 -19.50 -5.44
C LEU A 126 -1.12 -20.85 -5.07
N PRO A 127 -1.74 -21.58 -6.02
CA PRO A 127 -2.24 -22.92 -5.76
C PRO A 127 -1.16 -23.81 -5.10
N PRO A 128 -1.52 -24.70 -4.17
CA PRO A 128 -0.54 -25.62 -3.56
C PRO A 128 0.12 -26.57 -4.57
N SER A 129 -0.51 -26.77 -5.73
CA SER A 129 0.02 -27.54 -6.85
C SER A 129 0.95 -26.75 -7.78
N THR A 130 1.22 -25.47 -7.48
CA THR A 130 2.10 -24.64 -8.31
C THR A 130 3.51 -25.20 -8.29
N GLU A 131 4.08 -25.45 -9.46
CA GLU A 131 5.44 -25.95 -9.54
C GLU A 131 6.45 -24.86 -9.13
N LEU A 132 7.63 -25.28 -8.66
CA LEU A 132 8.68 -24.33 -8.24
C LEU A 132 9.06 -23.36 -9.38
N LYS A 133 9.09 -23.85 -10.63
CA LYS A 133 9.38 -23.03 -11.80
C LYS A 133 8.32 -21.94 -12.01
N GLU A 134 7.05 -22.31 -11.94
CA GLU A 134 5.92 -21.37 -12.08
C GLU A 134 5.93 -20.34 -10.94
N ALA A 135 6.21 -20.78 -9.71
CA ALA A 135 6.35 -19.89 -8.57
C ALA A 135 7.51 -18.89 -8.78
N ALA A 136 8.67 -19.35 -9.27
CA ALA A 136 9.81 -18.47 -9.56
C ALA A 136 9.48 -17.43 -10.66
N GLU A 137 8.74 -17.82 -11.69
CA GLU A 137 8.27 -16.91 -12.74
C GLU A 137 7.31 -15.85 -12.17
N VAL A 138 6.35 -16.26 -11.32
CA VAL A 138 5.46 -15.33 -10.61
C VAL A 138 6.26 -14.37 -9.73
N LEU A 139 7.18 -14.86 -8.91
CA LEU A 139 7.98 -14.02 -8.01
C LEU A 139 8.86 -13.03 -8.77
N SER A 140 9.38 -13.42 -9.94
CA SER A 140 10.13 -12.52 -10.81
C SER A 140 9.25 -11.39 -11.35
N ARG A 141 8.02 -11.70 -11.79
CA ARG A 141 7.05 -10.69 -12.25
C ARG A 141 6.63 -9.76 -11.11
N VAL A 142 6.40 -10.31 -9.92
CA VAL A 142 6.11 -9.56 -8.69
C VAL A 142 7.24 -8.57 -8.37
N ALA A 143 8.49 -9.02 -8.45
CA ALA A 143 9.65 -8.16 -8.20
C ALA A 143 9.75 -7.01 -9.22
N VAL A 144 9.46 -7.25 -10.49
CA VAL A 144 9.42 -6.20 -11.53
C VAL A 144 8.34 -5.17 -11.22
N ILE A 145 7.12 -5.62 -10.86
CA ILE A 145 6.02 -4.71 -10.51
C ILE A 145 6.39 -3.88 -9.27
N GLY A 146 6.85 -4.52 -8.20
CA GLY A 146 7.26 -3.84 -6.97
C GLY A 146 8.38 -2.82 -7.20
N SER A 147 9.35 -3.17 -8.05
CA SER A 147 10.43 -2.23 -8.44
C SER A 147 9.90 -1.02 -9.21
N ARG A 148 8.93 -1.21 -10.11
CA ARG A 148 8.29 -0.11 -10.85
C ARG A 148 7.46 0.79 -9.93
N MET A 149 6.73 0.21 -8.98
CA MET A 149 6.00 0.98 -7.96
C MET A 149 6.96 1.80 -7.09
N ALA A 150 8.11 1.24 -6.70
CA ALA A 150 9.11 1.95 -5.90
C ALA A 150 9.76 3.13 -6.65
N GLN A 151 9.81 3.05 -7.98
CA GLN A 151 10.28 4.12 -8.85
C GLN A 151 9.21 5.18 -9.16
N HIS A 152 7.98 5.02 -8.64
CA HIS A 152 6.93 6.00 -8.83
C HIS A 152 7.42 7.35 -8.30
N ALA A 153 7.65 8.29 -9.21
CA ALA A 153 8.06 9.63 -8.84
C ALA A 153 6.88 10.26 -8.10
N THR A 154 7.05 10.52 -6.81
CA THR A 154 6.15 11.46 -6.13
C THR A 154 6.33 12.79 -6.85
N GLN A 155 5.39 13.14 -7.73
CA GLN A 155 5.39 14.47 -8.32
C GLN A 155 5.35 15.46 -7.16
N PRO A 156 6.28 16.44 -7.10
CA PRO A 156 6.22 17.49 -6.10
C PRO A 156 5.07 18.43 -6.47
N GLN A 157 3.83 18.03 -6.24
CA GLN A 157 2.65 18.88 -6.37
C GLN A 157 1.79 18.67 -5.14
N ALA A 158 1.86 19.66 -4.22
CA ALA A 158 0.87 20.02 -3.20
C ALA A 158 1.47 20.41 -1.82
N LYS A 159 2.76 20.70 -1.69
CA LYS A 159 3.29 21.39 -0.49
C LYS A 159 3.79 22.81 -0.70
N GLU A 160 4.11 23.22 -1.93
CA GLU A 160 4.58 24.60 -2.17
C GLU A 160 3.47 25.57 -2.60
N ALA A 161 2.31 25.08 -3.07
CA ALA A 161 1.22 25.96 -3.52
C ALA A 161 0.50 26.68 -2.36
N VAL A 162 0.59 26.20 -1.12
CA VAL A 162 -0.09 26.82 0.03
C VAL A 162 0.72 27.97 0.64
N ILE A 163 2.05 27.97 0.49
CA ILE A 163 2.88 29.08 1.00
C ILE A 163 2.82 30.28 0.05
N ALA A 164 2.76 30.06 -1.27
CA ALA A 164 2.68 31.15 -2.25
C ALA A 164 1.32 31.91 -2.24
N LEU A 165 0.25 31.30 -1.73
CA LEU A 165 -1.06 31.95 -1.63
C LEU A 165 -1.26 32.76 -0.33
N ILE A 166 -0.44 32.52 0.70
CA ILE A 166 -0.54 33.26 1.98
C ILE A 166 0.28 34.56 1.94
N ASP A 167 1.39 34.59 1.18
CA ASP A 167 2.26 35.78 1.09
C ASP A 167 1.81 36.80 0.02
N GLY A 168 0.75 36.51 -0.75
CA GLY A 168 0.26 37.37 -1.84
C GLY A 168 -0.88 38.34 -1.49
N GLU A 169 -1.53 38.21 -0.33
CA GLU A 169 -2.71 39.01 0.05
C GLU A 169 -2.48 39.94 1.25
N SER A 170 -1.33 40.61 1.29
CA SER A 170 -1.20 41.81 2.11
C SER A 170 -0.47 42.90 1.33
N HIS A 171 -1.26 43.83 0.78
CA HIS A 171 -1.01 45.28 0.69
C HIS A 171 -1.97 45.86 -0.36
N GLY A 172 -3.10 46.40 0.10
CA GLY A 172 -4.03 47.10 -0.79
C GLY A 172 -5.37 47.43 -0.17
N SER A 173 -5.40 48.03 1.02
CA SER A 173 -6.59 48.71 1.53
C SER A 173 -6.17 49.98 2.27
N GLY A 174 -6.75 51.13 1.88
CA GLY A 174 -6.56 52.39 2.61
C GLY A 174 -6.69 53.68 1.79
N ASP A 175 -7.85 53.87 1.16
CA ASP A 175 -8.74 55.05 1.19
C ASP A 175 -8.23 56.51 1.42
N ALA A 176 -8.98 57.40 0.75
CA ALA A 176 -9.33 58.81 1.05
C ALA A 176 -8.33 59.98 0.83
N GLY A 177 -8.81 61.02 0.11
CA GLY A 177 -8.53 62.41 0.51
C GLY A 177 -8.26 63.44 -0.59
N VAL A 178 -9.34 64.06 -1.08
CA VAL A 178 -9.53 65.47 -1.53
C VAL A 178 -8.41 66.48 -1.20
N ASP A 179 -7.91 67.21 -2.20
CA ASP A 179 -7.91 68.70 -2.30
C ASP A 179 -7.11 69.20 -3.53
N GLY A 180 -7.66 70.19 -4.26
CA GLY A 180 -7.01 70.91 -5.36
C GLY A 180 -7.97 71.44 -6.42
#